data_AF-A0A136IJP8-F1
#
_entry.id   AF-A0A136IJP8-F1
#
_cell.length_a   1.000
_cell.length_b   1.000
_cell.length_c   1.000
_cell.angle_alpha   90.00
_cell.angle_beta   90.00
_cell.angle_gamma   90.00
#
_symmetry.space_group_name_H-M   'P 1'
#
loop_
_entity.id
_entity.type
_entity.pdbx_description
1 polymer ?
#
loop_
_entity_poly.entity_id
_entity_poly.type
_entity_poly.pdbx_seq_one_letter_code
_entity_poly.pdbx_strand_id
1 'polypeptide(L)'
;MSSINIVKYYFHAKQVPRTDARMRQLVALAYQTARDKQLYPRAVFVREVHSTTTINGRRQKDPRGDHVTFSYKTQDHLGRETHVACHGYVKDPDTLEFKEATHAAEKPDSTMKRNNKPIWPDDEDLWEAPDVGYGHMS
;
A
#
# COMPACT_ATOMS: atom_id res chain seq x y z
N MET A 1 -26.78 -9.11 1.77
CA MET A 1 -25.92 -9.64 2.84
C MET A 1 -24.66 -8.80 2.86
N SER A 2 -24.42 -8.02 3.92
CA SER A 2 -23.18 -7.24 4.07
C SER A 2 -22.04 -8.18 4.43
N SER A 3 -21.07 -8.39 3.53
CA SER A 3 -19.84 -9.09 3.87
C SER A 3 -18.85 -8.11 4.49
N ILE A 4 -18.35 -8.43 5.69
CA ILE A 4 -17.27 -7.65 6.30
C ILE A 4 -15.98 -8.05 5.58
N ASN A 5 -15.36 -7.13 4.86
CA ASN A 5 -14.03 -7.35 4.29
C ASN A 5 -12.97 -6.94 5.31
N ILE A 6 -12.47 -7.91 6.07
CA ILE A 6 -11.33 -7.70 6.97
C ILE A 6 -10.07 -7.61 6.13
N VAL A 7 -9.35 -6.50 6.25
CA VAL A 7 -8.10 -6.21 5.54
C VAL A 7 -7.00 -6.05 6.57
N LYS A 8 -5.91 -6.82 6.42
CA LYS A 8 -4.71 -6.66 7.23
C LYS A 8 -3.82 -5.57 6.64
N TYR A 9 -3.36 -4.65 7.47
CA TYR A 9 -2.44 -3.60 7.05
C TYR A 9 -1.10 -3.81 7.72
N TYR A 10 -0.05 -3.74 6.93
CA TYR A 10 1.31 -3.97 7.39
C TYR A 10 2.15 -2.71 7.17
N PHE A 11 3.00 -2.40 8.14
CA PHE A 11 4.08 -1.44 8.02
C PHE A 11 5.40 -2.18 8.19
N HIS A 12 6.50 -1.56 7.74
CA HIS A 12 7.82 -2.09 8.08
C HIS A 12 8.01 -1.90 9.60
N ALA A 13 8.46 -2.92 10.33
CA ALA A 13 8.56 -2.87 11.79
C ALA A 13 9.42 -1.70 12.32
N LYS A 14 10.41 -1.29 11.52
CA LYS A 14 11.29 -0.13 11.78
C LYS A 14 10.70 1.24 11.36
N GLN A 15 9.54 1.29 10.72
CA GLN A 15 8.92 2.50 10.15
C GLN A 15 7.42 2.59 10.48
N VAL A 16 7.03 2.15 11.67
CA VAL A 16 5.65 2.26 12.16
C VAL A 16 5.29 3.75 12.32
N PRO A 17 4.09 4.20 11.89
CA PRO A 17 3.64 5.57 12.10
C PRO A 17 3.69 5.96 13.58
N ARG A 18 4.20 7.16 13.88
CA ARG A 18 4.38 7.63 15.27
C ARG A 18 3.08 7.95 16.00
N THR A 19 1.99 8.15 15.27
CA THR A 19 0.69 8.54 15.84
C THR A 19 -0.43 7.72 15.20
N ASP A 20 -1.46 7.42 16.00
CA ASP A 20 -2.66 6.71 15.53
C ASP A 20 -3.39 7.47 14.42
N ALA A 21 -3.41 8.80 14.50
CA ALA A 21 -3.99 9.65 13.47
C ALA A 21 -3.30 9.43 12.12
N ARG A 22 -1.96 9.43 12.10
CA ARG A 22 -1.18 9.20 10.88
C ARG A 22 -1.37 7.78 10.35
N MET A 23 -1.40 6.80 11.24
CA MET A 23 -1.69 5.41 10.87
C MET A 23 -3.06 5.30 10.19
N ARG A 24 -4.12 5.88 10.78
CA ARG A 24 -5.47 5.86 10.20
C ARG A 24 -5.54 6.53 8.84
N GLN A 25 -4.85 7.66 8.63
CA GLN A 25 -4.78 8.31 7.32
C GLN A 25 -4.11 7.41 6.27
N LEU A 26 -2.98 6.78 6.63
CA LEU A 26 -2.25 5.88 5.74
C LEU A 26 -3.06 4.64 5.39
N VAL A 27 -3.74 4.04 6.36
CA VAL A 27 -4.63 2.88 6.16
C VAL A 27 -5.82 3.27 5.27
N ALA A 28 -6.44 4.43 5.49
CA ALA A 28 -7.54 4.91 4.65
C ALA A 28 -7.09 5.13 3.19
N LEU A 29 -5.94 5.77 2.98
CA LEU A 29 -5.36 5.97 1.66
C LEU A 29 -5.02 4.62 0.99
N ALA A 30 -4.45 3.67 1.75
CA ALA A 30 -4.14 2.33 1.27
C ALA A 30 -5.38 1.58 0.78
N TYR A 31 -6.48 1.66 1.55
CA TYR A 31 -7.76 1.06 1.18
C TYR A 31 -8.34 1.69 -0.09
N GLN A 32 -8.39 3.03 -0.17
CA GLN A 32 -8.88 3.74 -1.34
C GLN A 32 -8.05 3.42 -2.59
N THR A 33 -6.72 3.38 -2.46
CA THR A 33 -5.81 3.03 -3.55
C THR A 33 -6.07 1.61 -4.06
N ALA A 34 -6.25 0.63 -3.17
CA ALA A 34 -6.56 -0.74 -3.57
C ALA A 34 -7.97 -0.86 -4.20
N ARG A 35 -8.93 -0.05 -3.72
CA ARG A 35 -10.31 -0.02 -4.21
C ARG A 35 -10.51 0.76 -5.51
N ASP A 36 -9.54 1.52 -5.99
CA ASP A 36 -9.59 2.24 -7.28
C ASP A 36 -9.98 1.30 -8.43
N LYS A 37 -9.49 0.06 -8.41
CA LYS A 37 -9.86 -1.01 -9.35
C LYS A 37 -11.03 -1.91 -8.90
N GLN A 38 -11.84 -1.45 -7.94
CA GLN A 38 -12.92 -2.21 -7.30
C GLN A 38 -12.50 -3.55 -6.67
N LEU A 39 -11.22 -3.68 -6.30
CA LEU A 39 -10.67 -4.92 -5.73
C LEU A 39 -11.00 -5.05 -4.24
N TYR A 40 -11.10 -6.25 -3.72
CA TYR A 40 -11.27 -6.50 -2.29
C TYR A 40 -9.92 -6.97 -1.71
N PRO A 41 -9.04 -6.05 -1.25
CA PRO A 41 -7.76 -6.46 -0.69
C PRO A 41 -7.99 -7.27 0.60
N ARG A 42 -7.09 -8.21 0.85
CA ARG A 42 -6.98 -8.98 2.10
C ARG A 42 -5.77 -8.55 2.93
N ALA A 43 -4.71 -8.12 2.26
CA ALA A 43 -3.51 -7.62 2.88
C ALA A 43 -2.97 -6.41 2.10
N VAL A 44 -2.51 -5.38 2.81
CA VAL A 44 -1.85 -4.22 2.21
C VAL A 44 -0.60 -3.86 2.99
N PHE A 45 0.55 -3.87 2.33
CA PHE A 45 1.81 -3.34 2.86
C PHE A 45 1.95 -1.86 2.50
N VAL A 46 2.04 -1.02 3.53
CA VAL A 46 2.10 0.43 3.45
C VAL A 46 3.53 0.92 3.66
N ARG A 47 3.98 1.82 2.78
CA ARG A 47 5.29 2.49 2.89
C ARG A 47 5.10 3.99 3.14
N GLU A 48 6.21 4.73 3.17
CA GLU A 48 6.21 6.16 3.44
C GLU A 48 5.74 7.01 2.25
N VAL A 49 5.48 8.29 2.52
CA VAL A 49 5.21 9.30 1.48
C VAL A 49 6.49 9.62 0.71
N HIS A 50 6.35 9.82 -0.59
CA HIS A 50 7.42 10.15 -1.50
C HIS A 50 7.01 11.29 -2.43
N SER A 51 7.95 12.21 -2.68
CA SER A 51 7.82 13.27 -3.70
C SER A 51 8.57 12.95 -5.00
N THR A 52 9.27 11.81 -5.01
CA THR A 52 10.20 11.42 -6.07
C THR A 52 9.90 10.01 -6.54
N THR A 53 10.23 9.73 -7.80
CA THR A 53 10.14 8.39 -8.42
C THR A 53 11.36 8.15 -9.31
N THR A 54 11.50 6.93 -9.83
CA THR A 54 12.59 6.59 -10.76
C THR A 54 12.07 6.65 -12.19
N ILE A 55 12.60 7.57 -12.99
CA ILE A 55 12.27 7.73 -14.43
C ILE A 55 13.56 7.54 -15.21
N ASN A 56 13.56 6.65 -16.21
CA ASN A 56 14.74 6.31 -17.03
C ASN A 56 15.99 5.99 -16.17
N GLY A 57 15.79 5.27 -15.06
CA GLY A 57 16.87 4.85 -14.16
C GLY A 57 17.39 5.93 -13.20
N ARG A 58 16.85 7.16 -13.24
CA ARG A 58 17.25 8.28 -12.36
C ARG A 58 16.14 8.63 -11.39
N ARG A 59 16.50 8.88 -10.13
CA ARG A 59 15.56 9.39 -9.11
C ARG A 59 15.32 10.87 -9.40
N GLN A 60 14.07 11.26 -9.56
CA GLN A 60 13.67 12.64 -9.83
C GLN A 60 12.28 12.93 -9.25
N LYS A 61 11.87 14.21 -9.25
CA LYS A 61 10.52 14.59 -8.79
C LYS A 61 9.46 13.84 -9.62
N ASP A 62 8.49 13.26 -8.95
CA ASP A 62 7.40 12.57 -9.62
C ASP A 62 6.48 13.62 -10.29
N PRO A 63 6.28 13.56 -11.62
CA PRO A 63 5.44 14.53 -12.32
C PRO A 63 3.96 14.48 -11.89
N ARG A 64 3.51 13.39 -11.24
CA ARG A 64 2.14 13.25 -10.73
C ARG A 64 1.96 13.80 -9.32
N GLY A 65 3.06 14.12 -8.63
CA GLY A 65 3.09 14.73 -7.30
C GLY A 65 3.43 13.75 -6.19
N ASP A 66 3.12 14.16 -4.96
CA ASP A 66 3.36 13.36 -3.76
C ASP A 66 2.47 12.12 -3.74
N HIS A 67 3.02 11.01 -3.27
CA HIS A 67 2.33 9.74 -3.22
C HIS A 67 2.81 8.86 -2.09
N VAL A 68 1.99 7.89 -1.71
CA VAL A 68 2.40 6.77 -0.88
C VAL A 68 2.47 5.51 -1.73
N THR A 69 3.53 4.72 -1.54
CA THR A 69 3.69 3.46 -2.26
C THR A 69 3.15 2.31 -1.45
N PHE A 70 2.21 1.55 -2.01
CA PHE A 70 1.59 0.39 -1.37
C PHE A 70 1.86 -0.88 -2.16
N SER A 71 1.78 -2.04 -1.52
CA SER A 71 1.61 -3.32 -2.19
C SER A 71 0.38 -4.00 -1.62
N TYR A 72 -0.51 -4.56 -2.43
CA TYR A 72 -1.68 -5.28 -1.92
C TYR A 72 -1.77 -6.70 -2.46
N LYS A 73 -2.50 -7.53 -1.71
CA LYS A 73 -2.91 -8.88 -2.07
C LYS A 73 -4.42 -9.01 -1.96
N THR A 74 -5.04 -9.60 -2.97
CA THR A 74 -6.41 -10.15 -2.90
C THR A 74 -6.34 -11.58 -2.37
N GLN A 75 -7.49 -12.25 -2.25
CA GLN A 75 -7.50 -13.68 -1.91
C GLN A 75 -6.68 -14.53 -2.90
N ASP A 76 -6.81 -14.27 -4.19
CA ASP A 76 -6.10 -15.01 -5.24
C ASP A 76 -4.59 -14.75 -5.19
N HIS A 77 -4.18 -13.52 -4.89
CA HIS A 77 -2.77 -13.17 -4.73
C HIS A 77 -2.13 -13.91 -3.56
N LEU A 78 -2.86 -14.08 -2.45
CA LEU A 78 -2.39 -14.87 -1.30
C LEU A 78 -2.16 -16.34 -1.70
N GLY A 79 -3.10 -16.95 -2.44
CA GLY A 79 -2.96 -18.34 -2.90
C GLY A 79 -1.86 -18.57 -3.93
N ARG A 80 -1.38 -17.51 -4.58
CA ARG A 80 -0.32 -17.57 -5.62
C ARG A 80 1.00 -16.94 -5.19
N GLU A 81 1.11 -16.48 -3.95
CA GLU A 81 2.31 -15.81 -3.42
C GLU A 81 2.79 -14.64 -4.30
N THR A 82 1.82 -13.79 -4.66
CA THR A 82 2.03 -12.63 -5.53
C THR A 82 1.49 -11.35 -4.89
N HIS A 83 1.89 -10.21 -5.44
CA HIS A 83 1.34 -8.92 -5.05
C HIS A 83 1.31 -7.93 -6.22
N VAL A 84 0.56 -6.86 -6.04
CA VAL A 84 0.55 -5.70 -6.94
C VAL A 84 1.08 -4.49 -6.19
N ALA A 85 2.16 -3.89 -6.70
CA ALA A 85 2.63 -2.59 -6.23
C ALA A 85 1.79 -1.47 -6.84
N CYS A 86 1.45 -0.46 -6.04
CA CYS A 86 0.68 0.68 -6.48
C CYS A 86 1.14 1.97 -5.79
N HIS A 87 0.80 3.11 -6.38
CA HIS A 87 0.94 4.42 -5.74
C HIS A 87 -0.44 5.01 -5.54
N GLY A 88 -0.73 5.50 -4.34
CA GLY A 88 -1.83 6.42 -4.07
C GLY A 88 -1.28 7.84 -4.06
N TYR A 89 -1.54 8.59 -5.13
CA TYR A 89 -1.18 10.00 -5.23
C TYR A 89 -2.13 10.83 -4.37
N VAL A 90 -1.59 11.86 -3.74
CA VAL A 90 -2.32 12.72 -2.82
C VAL A 90 -2.27 14.18 -3.27
N LYS A 91 -3.27 14.95 -2.87
CA LYS A 91 -3.29 16.41 -3.10
C LYS A 91 -2.33 17.14 -2.16
N ASP A 92 -2.14 16.60 -0.97
CA ASP A 92 -1.29 17.14 0.08
C ASP A 92 -0.70 16.00 0.95
N PRO A 93 0.62 16.01 1.23
CA PRO A 93 1.32 14.91 1.91
C PRO A 93 1.00 14.78 3.41
N ASP A 94 0.46 15.84 4.03
CA ASP A 94 0.13 15.87 5.46
C ASP A 94 -1.29 15.35 5.70
N THR A 95 -2.24 15.80 4.88
CA THR A 95 -3.65 15.37 4.93
C THR A 95 -3.89 14.00 4.31
N LEU A 96 -3.06 13.59 3.35
CA LEU A 96 -3.20 12.37 2.54
C LEU A 96 -4.54 12.28 1.80
N GLU A 97 -5.10 13.41 1.41
CA GLU A 97 -6.31 13.43 0.58
C GLU A 97 -6.03 12.76 -0.77
N PHE A 98 -6.73 11.65 -1.05
CA PHE A 98 -6.55 10.86 -2.25
C PHE A 98 -6.86 11.67 -3.51
N LYS A 99 -5.99 11.52 -4.52
CA LYS A 99 -6.11 12.14 -5.84
C LYS A 99 -6.38 11.09 -6.92
N GLU A 100 -5.48 10.12 -7.04
CA GLU A 100 -5.54 9.06 -8.07
C GLU A 100 -4.64 7.89 -7.67
N ALA A 101 -4.82 6.73 -8.31
CA ALA A 101 -3.98 5.56 -8.11
C ALA A 101 -3.27 5.12 -9.40
N THR A 102 -2.12 4.46 -9.23
CA THR A 102 -1.48 3.68 -10.30
C THR A 102 -1.17 2.29 -9.80
N HIS A 103 -1.25 1.30 -10.70
CA HIS A 103 -1.03 -0.10 -10.36
C HIS A 103 -0.03 -0.69 -11.34
N ALA A 104 1.07 -1.23 -10.81
CA ALA A 104 2.01 -2.01 -11.61
C ALA A 104 1.39 -3.35 -12.03
N ALA A 105 2.09 -4.06 -12.92
CA ALA A 105 1.81 -5.46 -13.13
C ALA A 105 2.03 -6.27 -11.84
N GLU A 106 1.25 -7.35 -11.71
CA GLU A 106 1.43 -8.35 -10.69
C GLU A 106 2.83 -8.97 -10.76
N LYS A 107 3.39 -9.32 -9.59
CA LYS A 107 4.70 -9.94 -9.49
C LYS A 107 4.78 -10.91 -8.30
N PRO A 108 5.71 -11.89 -8.32
CA PRO A 108 5.95 -12.78 -7.19
C PRO A 108 6.39 -12.02 -5.93
N ASP A 109 6.06 -12.54 -4.76
CA ASP A 109 6.51 -11.97 -3.47
C ASP A 109 8.03 -11.98 -3.32
N SER A 110 8.70 -12.95 -3.94
CA SER A 110 10.16 -13.04 -4.04
C SER A 110 10.82 -11.92 -4.87
N THR A 111 10.04 -11.01 -5.47
CA THR A 111 10.60 -9.90 -6.25
C THR A 111 11.42 -8.96 -5.37
N MET A 112 12.68 -8.80 -5.73
CA MET A 112 13.62 -7.91 -5.05
C MET A 112 13.64 -6.51 -5.65
N LYS A 113 13.85 -5.52 -4.79
CA LYS A 113 14.27 -4.17 -5.18
C LYS A 113 15.72 -4.21 -5.66
N ARG A 114 16.17 -3.15 -6.32
CA ARG A 114 17.57 -2.99 -6.77
C ARG A 114 18.62 -3.09 -5.65
N ASN A 115 18.23 -2.83 -4.40
CA ASN A 115 19.08 -2.93 -3.23
C ASN A 115 18.99 -4.30 -2.52
N ASN A 116 18.54 -5.34 -3.21
CA ASN A 116 18.36 -6.71 -2.71
C ASN A 116 17.45 -6.85 -1.49
N LYS A 117 16.57 -5.86 -1.24
CA LYS A 117 15.49 -5.98 -0.26
C LYS A 117 14.21 -6.44 -0.96
N PRO A 118 13.40 -7.30 -0.35
CA PRO A 118 12.15 -7.73 -0.95
C PRO A 118 11.18 -6.54 -1.10
N ILE A 119 10.33 -6.60 -2.12
CA ILE A 119 9.24 -5.63 -2.31
C ILE A 119 8.12 -5.90 -1.29
N TRP A 120 7.82 -7.17 -1.06
CA TRP A 120 6.97 -7.67 0.02
C TRP A 120 7.87 -8.29 1.11
N PRO A 121 8.08 -7.64 2.26
CA PRO A 121 8.96 -8.16 3.31
C PRO A 121 8.46 -9.47 3.93
N ASP A 122 9.40 -10.20 4.55
CA ASP A 122 9.10 -11.35 5.39
C ASP A 122 8.40 -10.91 6.68
N ASP A 123 7.65 -11.83 7.31
CA ASP A 123 6.81 -11.54 8.47
C ASP A 123 7.59 -10.92 9.65
N GLU A 124 8.86 -11.29 9.81
CA GLU A 124 9.76 -10.76 10.86
C GLU A 124 10.05 -9.25 10.70
N ASP A 125 9.97 -8.73 9.48
CA ASP A 125 10.18 -7.32 9.14
C ASP A 125 8.85 -6.54 9.08
N LEU A 126 7.71 -7.21 9.29
CA LEU A 126 6.39 -6.61 9.26
C LEU A 126 5.85 -6.34 10.66
N TRP A 127 5.17 -5.20 10.79
CA TRP A 127 4.30 -4.91 11.91
C TRP A 127 2.86 -4.81 11.40
N GLU A 128 1.99 -5.69 11.90
CA GLU A 128 0.55 -5.68 11.60
C GLU A 128 -0.12 -4.57 12.41
N ALA A 129 -0.75 -3.62 11.72
CA ALA A 129 -1.54 -2.59 12.35
C ALA A 129 -2.76 -3.22 13.03
N PRO A 130 -3.23 -2.67 14.18
CA PRO A 130 -4.45 -3.14 14.83
C PRO A 130 -5.62 -3.23 13.84
N ASP A 131 -6.42 -4.28 13.96
CA ASP A 131 -7.51 -4.58 13.03
C ASP A 131 -8.37 -3.34 12.73
N VAL A 132 -8.28 -2.86 11.48
CA VAL A 132 -9.18 -1.83 10.97
C VAL A 132 -10.24 -2.51 10.13
N GLY A 133 -11.38 -2.80 10.76
CA GLY A 133 -12.54 -3.33 10.05
C GLY A 133 -13.13 -2.27 9.11
N TYR A 134 -13.08 -2.52 7.80
CA TYR A 134 -13.82 -1.73 6.82
C TYR A 134 -15.13 -2.44 6.47
N GLY A 135 -16.26 -1.89 6.92
CA GLY A 135 -17.58 -2.33 6.48
C GLY A 135 -17.93 -1.73 5.12
N HIS A 136 -18.42 -2.54 4.18
CA HIS A 136 -18.99 -2.06 2.92
C HIS A 136 -20.47 -2.42 2.92
N MET A 137 -21.36 -1.41 2.86
CA MET A 137 -22.76 -1.66 2.55
C MET A 137 -22.88 -1.72 1.03
N SER A 138 -23.22 -2.90 0.52
CA SER A 138 -23.56 -3.14 -0.89
C SER A 138 -24.85 -2.44 -1.27
#